data_AF-A0A2T4WXV1-F1
#
_entry.id   AF-A0A2T4WXV1-F1
#
_cell.length_a   1.000
_cell.length_b   1.000
_cell.length_c   1.000
_cell.angle_alpha   90.00
_cell.angle_beta   90.00
_cell.angle_gamma   90.00
#
_symmetry.space_group_name_H-M   'P 1'
#
loop_
_entity.id
_entity.type
_entity.pdbx_description
1 polymer ?
#
loop_
_entity_poly.entity_id
_entity_poly.type
_entity_poly.pdbx_seq_one_letter_code
_entity_poly.pdbx_strand_id
1 'polypeptide(L)'
;MSVLWQLTAQQVSLSGQVNTQGGDLVSNYTIELVSATGSVIAAQTVGCDDDGYAFTNIPAGADYVLRLAKPNFILNGVSTFDLVQVARHLLGIQPLGNTYRIRAADVNDSGSISVLDMTIMRGLILGMLETMPGENWLFFANGNAVGTNGFPVDLSSDRTGVDFVAIKKGDVNESAVPCN
;
A
#
# COMPACT_ATOMS: atom_id res chain seq x y z
N MET A 1 48.68 -17.42 18.92
CA MET A 1 47.90 -16.42 18.17
C MET A 1 46.53 -17.01 17.92
N SER A 2 45.54 -16.65 18.74
CA SER A 2 44.16 -17.12 18.55
C SER A 2 43.52 -16.34 17.42
N VAL A 3 43.12 -17.04 16.37
CA VAL A 3 42.27 -16.48 15.30
C VAL A 3 40.85 -16.42 15.87
N LEU A 4 40.41 -15.21 16.20
CA LEU A 4 39.01 -14.94 16.51
C LEU A 4 38.23 -15.01 15.19
N TRP A 5 37.51 -16.09 14.95
CA TRP A 5 36.52 -16.15 13.88
C TRP A 5 35.38 -15.20 14.27
N GLN A 6 35.33 -14.02 13.64
CA GLN A 6 34.12 -13.21 13.65
C GLN A 6 33.09 -13.95 12.78
N LEU A 7 32.05 -14.50 13.39
CA LEU A 7 30.85 -14.95 12.69
C LEU A 7 30.19 -13.70 12.08
N THR A 8 30.49 -13.38 10.84
CA THR A 8 29.68 -12.44 10.08
C THR A 8 28.33 -13.11 9.82
N ALA A 9 27.25 -12.53 10.33
CA ALA A 9 25.90 -12.95 9.97
C ALA A 9 25.79 -12.93 8.43
N GLN A 10 25.22 -13.99 7.85
CA GLN A 10 24.92 -14.02 6.42
C GLN A 10 24.10 -12.78 6.08
N GLN A 11 24.48 -12.08 5.01
CA GLN A 11 23.74 -10.92 4.52
C GLN A 11 22.88 -11.33 3.33
N VAL A 12 21.69 -10.75 3.25
CA VAL A 12 20.72 -10.99 2.19
C VAL A 12 20.19 -9.67 1.62
N SER A 13 19.54 -9.79 0.47
CA SER A 13 18.90 -8.71 -0.27
C SER A 13 17.39 -8.95 -0.40
N LEU A 14 16.65 -7.85 -0.49
CA LEU A 14 15.20 -7.83 -0.61
C LEU A 14 14.81 -6.77 -1.64
N SER A 15 14.02 -7.13 -2.65
CA SER A 15 13.54 -6.17 -3.66
C SER A 15 12.15 -6.52 -4.17
N GLY A 16 11.47 -5.52 -4.72
CA GLY A 16 10.14 -5.64 -5.27
C GLY A 16 9.60 -4.33 -5.84
N GLN A 17 8.35 -4.39 -6.30
CA GLN A 17 7.65 -3.27 -6.91
C GLN A 17 6.30 -3.01 -6.22
N VAL A 18 5.78 -1.80 -6.41
CA VAL A 18 4.42 -1.45 -5.99
C VAL A 18 3.66 -1.03 -7.23
N ASN A 19 2.58 -1.73 -7.54
CA ASN A 19 1.80 -1.54 -8.76
C ASN A 19 0.35 -1.17 -8.44
N THR A 20 -0.34 -0.51 -9.36
CA THR A 20 -1.81 -0.43 -9.33
C THR A 20 -2.40 -1.79 -9.66
N GLN A 21 -3.72 -1.93 -9.46
CA GLN A 21 -4.43 -3.12 -9.95
C GLN A 21 -4.27 -3.31 -11.47
N GLY A 22 -4.19 -2.22 -12.24
CA GLY A 22 -3.97 -2.23 -13.68
C GLY A 22 -2.55 -2.63 -14.10
N GLY A 23 -1.61 -2.72 -13.16
CA GLY A 23 -0.21 -3.07 -13.42
C GLY A 23 0.72 -1.88 -13.64
N ASP A 24 0.23 -0.64 -13.49
CA ASP A 24 1.07 0.55 -13.58
C ASP A 24 1.93 0.71 -12.32
N LEU A 25 3.17 1.14 -12.47
CA LEU A 25 4.05 1.42 -11.34
C LEU A 25 3.50 2.58 -10.50
N VAL A 26 3.40 2.37 -9.20
CA VAL A 26 3.07 3.40 -8.22
C VAL A 26 4.36 3.95 -7.64
N SER A 27 4.44 5.27 -7.53
CA SER A 27 5.64 5.98 -7.09
C SER A 27 5.31 6.94 -5.94
N ASN A 28 6.30 7.71 -5.50
CA ASN A 28 6.25 8.62 -4.35
C ASN A 28 5.76 7.93 -3.07
N TYR A 29 6.18 6.69 -2.83
CA TYR A 29 5.92 5.98 -1.58
C TYR A 29 7.22 5.77 -0.82
N THR A 30 7.10 5.68 0.50
CA THR A 30 8.18 5.28 1.40
C THR A 30 7.96 3.82 1.79
N ILE A 31 9.03 3.05 1.77
CA ILE A 31 9.06 1.68 2.28
C ILE A 31 10.14 1.56 3.35
N GLU A 32 9.77 1.01 4.50
CA GLU A 32 10.64 0.81 5.64
C GLU A 32 10.78 -0.68 5.92
N LEU A 33 12.00 -1.15 6.13
CA LEU A 33 12.30 -2.46 6.67
C LEU A 33 12.47 -2.33 8.18
N VAL A 34 11.57 -2.96 8.94
CA VAL A 34 11.52 -2.87 10.40
C VAL A 34 11.84 -4.23 11.02
N SER A 35 12.66 -4.24 12.08
CA SER A 35 12.94 -5.45 12.85
C SER A 35 11.74 -5.88 13.70
N ALA A 36 11.77 -7.11 14.23
CA ALA A 36 10.80 -7.60 15.22
C ALA A 36 10.66 -6.69 16.47
N THR A 37 11.68 -5.89 16.80
CA THR A 37 11.66 -4.94 17.93
C THR A 37 11.07 -3.57 17.58
N GLY A 38 10.62 -3.38 16.33
CA GLY A 38 10.07 -2.12 15.85
C GLY A 38 11.10 -1.08 15.39
N SER A 39 12.39 -1.46 15.30
CA SER A 39 13.45 -0.55 14.85
C SER A 39 13.54 -0.53 13.33
N VAL A 40 13.57 0.67 12.74
CA VAL A 40 13.81 0.83 11.30
C VAL A 40 15.26 0.48 10.99
N ILE A 41 15.46 -0.54 10.17
CA ILE A 41 16.77 -1.04 9.74
C ILE A 41 17.23 -0.35 8.46
N ALA A 42 16.30 -0.15 7.53
CA ALA A 42 16.50 0.55 6.29
C ALA A 42 15.19 1.21 5.85
N ALA A 43 15.30 2.29 5.09
CA ALA A 43 14.16 2.95 4.48
C ALA A 43 14.55 3.45 3.08
N GLN A 44 13.61 3.42 2.15
CA GLN A 44 13.76 3.94 0.81
C GLN A 44 12.51 4.74 0.44
N THR A 45 12.71 5.85 -0.25
CA THR A 45 11.64 6.54 -0.98
C THR A 45 11.79 6.19 -2.45
N VAL A 46 10.71 5.71 -3.07
CA VAL A 46 10.68 5.34 -4.49
C VAL A 46 9.97 6.46 -5.24
N GLY A 47 10.69 7.13 -6.13
CA GLY A 47 10.22 8.22 -6.99
C GLY A 47 9.61 7.71 -8.29
N CYS A 48 9.25 8.65 -9.18
CA CYS A 48 8.58 8.33 -10.44
C CYS A 48 9.49 7.71 -11.51
N ASP A 49 10.79 7.93 -11.40
CA ASP A 49 11.79 7.40 -12.32
C ASP A 49 12.43 6.09 -11.81
N ASP A 50 11.96 5.58 -10.66
CA ASP A 50 12.46 4.35 -10.05
C ASP A 50 11.59 3.15 -10.47
N ASP A 51 12.26 2.02 -10.77
CA ASP A 51 11.60 0.77 -11.17
C ASP A 51 11.20 -0.11 -9.96
N GLY A 52 11.23 0.42 -8.74
CA GLY A 52 10.90 -0.31 -7.51
C GLY A 52 11.86 -0.04 -6.34
N TYR A 53 11.76 -0.86 -5.30
CA TYR A 53 12.60 -0.76 -4.12
C TYR A 53 13.60 -1.91 -4.01
N ALA A 54 14.75 -1.66 -3.38
CA ALA A 54 15.76 -2.65 -3.11
C ALA A 54 16.56 -2.33 -1.83
N PHE A 55 16.62 -3.31 -0.94
CA PHE A 55 17.44 -3.30 0.26
C PHE A 55 18.54 -4.35 0.13
N THR A 56 19.77 -3.97 0.49
CA THR A 56 20.94 -4.85 0.46
C THR A 56 21.62 -4.88 1.83
N ASN A 57 22.44 -5.89 2.09
CA ASN A 57 23.22 -6.03 3.31
C ASN A 57 22.35 -6.19 4.58
N ILE A 58 21.19 -6.83 4.44
CA ILE A 58 20.29 -7.12 5.57
C ILE A 58 20.80 -8.36 6.31
N PRO A 59 20.93 -8.35 7.65
CA PRO A 59 21.24 -9.57 8.39
C PRO A 59 20.19 -10.67 8.17
N ALA A 60 20.63 -11.87 7.79
CA ALA A 60 19.74 -13.00 7.57
C ALA A 60 19.22 -13.62 8.88
N GLY A 61 18.07 -14.28 8.81
CA GLY A 61 17.55 -15.13 9.88
C GLY A 61 16.85 -14.40 11.03
N ALA A 62 16.47 -13.13 10.82
CA ALA A 62 15.60 -12.39 11.73
C ALA A 62 14.22 -12.14 11.10
N ASP A 63 13.21 -11.95 11.94
CA ASP A 63 11.86 -11.56 11.50
C ASP A 63 11.83 -10.06 11.18
N TYR A 64 11.40 -9.75 9.96
CA TYR A 64 11.27 -8.37 9.49
C TYR A 64 9.85 -8.07 9.03
N VAL A 65 9.49 -6.80 9.06
CA VAL A 65 8.22 -6.27 8.55
C VAL A 65 8.51 -5.14 7.59
N LEU A 66 7.97 -5.22 6.38
CA LEU A 66 7.92 -4.10 5.45
C LEU A 66 6.74 -3.20 5.80
N ARG A 67 6.97 -1.90 5.96
CA ARG A 67 5.92 -0.90 6.14
C ARG A 67 5.93 0.04 4.96
N LEU A 68 4.78 0.21 4.33
CA LEU A 68 4.60 1.11 3.19
C LEU A 68 3.72 2.29 3.59
N ALA A 69 4.05 3.46 3.08
CA ALA A 69 3.24 4.66 3.21
C ALA A 69 3.40 5.53 1.95
N LYS A 70 2.33 6.22 1.54
CA LYS A 70 2.36 7.17 0.42
C LYS A 70 1.71 8.49 0.86
N PRO A 71 2.33 9.66 0.58
CA PRO A 71 1.81 10.95 1.01
C PRO A 71 0.38 11.26 0.56
N ASN A 72 -0.27 12.14 1.31
CA ASN A 72 -1.69 12.40 1.27
C ASN A 72 -2.10 13.42 0.19
N PHE A 73 -2.39 12.95 -1.02
CA PHE A 73 -3.25 13.67 -1.98
C PHE A 73 -4.66 13.09 -1.94
N ILE A 74 -5.48 13.60 -1.03
CA ILE A 74 -6.75 12.96 -0.67
C ILE A 74 -7.73 12.83 -1.83
N LEU A 75 -7.74 13.82 -2.75
CA LEU A 75 -8.59 13.85 -3.93
C LEU A 75 -7.95 13.26 -5.20
N ASN A 76 -6.73 12.70 -5.13
CA ASN A 76 -6.13 12.07 -6.32
C ASN A 76 -7.03 10.93 -6.80
N GLY A 77 -7.59 11.04 -8.01
CA GLY A 77 -8.55 10.08 -8.58
C GLY A 77 -9.97 10.10 -7.98
N VAL A 78 -10.23 10.82 -6.88
CA VAL A 78 -11.55 10.79 -6.22
C VAL A 78 -12.48 11.81 -6.85
N SER A 79 -13.59 11.34 -7.42
CA SER A 79 -14.52 12.17 -8.20
C SER A 79 -16.00 11.86 -7.92
N THR A 80 -16.90 12.66 -8.49
CA THR A 80 -18.34 12.36 -8.46
C THR A 80 -18.71 11.12 -9.26
N PHE A 81 -17.85 10.68 -10.19
CA PHE A 81 -18.07 9.44 -10.91
C PHE A 81 -17.91 8.22 -9.99
N ASP A 82 -16.96 8.25 -9.06
CA ASP A 82 -16.77 7.23 -8.03
C ASP A 82 -18.01 7.06 -7.15
N LEU A 83 -18.61 8.19 -6.73
CA LEU A 83 -19.87 8.19 -6.00
C LEU A 83 -20.99 7.47 -6.77
N VAL A 84 -21.10 7.70 -8.08
CA VAL A 84 -22.11 7.04 -8.92
C VAL A 84 -21.86 5.53 -8.97
N GLN A 85 -20.61 5.09 -9.08
CA GLN A 85 -20.28 3.67 -9.10
C GLN A 85 -20.57 2.98 -7.76
N VAL A 86 -20.21 3.62 -6.64
CA VAL A 86 -20.54 3.13 -5.29
C VAL A 86 -22.06 3.05 -5.10
N ALA A 87 -22.81 4.07 -5.53
CA ALA A 87 -24.27 4.05 -5.46
C ALA A 87 -24.89 2.89 -6.26
N ARG A 88 -24.41 2.65 -7.48
CA ARG A 88 -24.87 1.54 -8.33
C ARG A 88 -24.55 0.18 -7.70
N HIS A 89 -23.43 0.06 -7.01
CA HIS A 89 -23.08 -1.15 -6.25
C HIS A 89 -24.03 -1.39 -5.09
N LEU A 90 -24.29 -0.37 -4.27
CA LEU A 90 -25.22 -0.47 -3.14
C LEU A 90 -26.65 -0.80 -3.57
N LEU A 91 -27.09 -0.29 -4.73
CA LEU A 91 -28.41 -0.56 -5.29
C LEU A 91 -28.50 -1.91 -6.03
N GLY A 92 -27.41 -2.68 -6.11
CA GLY A 92 -27.37 -3.95 -6.85
C GLY A 92 -27.50 -3.78 -8.38
N ILE A 93 -27.35 -2.57 -8.90
CA ILE A 93 -27.45 -2.26 -10.34
C ILE A 93 -26.18 -2.70 -11.06
N GLN A 94 -25.01 -2.42 -10.48
CA GLN A 94 -23.72 -2.80 -11.03
C GLN A 94 -22.71 -3.03 -9.91
N PRO A 95 -22.21 -4.26 -9.71
CA PRO A 95 -21.18 -4.51 -8.71
C PRO A 95 -19.84 -3.87 -9.10
N LEU A 96 -19.05 -3.44 -8.10
CA LEU A 96 -17.71 -2.89 -8.33
C LEU A 96 -16.73 -3.91 -8.95
N GLY A 97 -17.01 -5.20 -8.79
CA GLY A 97 -16.40 -6.27 -9.58
C GLY A 97 -15.17 -6.94 -8.97
N ASN A 98 -14.48 -6.31 -8.02
CA ASN A 98 -13.33 -6.92 -7.34
C ASN A 98 -13.14 -6.39 -5.90
N THR A 99 -12.37 -7.13 -5.09
CA THR A 99 -12.12 -6.82 -3.67
C THR A 99 -11.39 -5.50 -3.48
N TYR A 100 -10.53 -5.13 -4.42
CA TYR A 100 -9.72 -3.91 -4.40
C TYR A 100 -10.59 -2.65 -4.49
N ARG A 101 -11.52 -2.60 -5.44
CA ARG A 101 -12.52 -1.54 -5.57
C ARG A 101 -13.52 -1.53 -4.42
N ILE A 102 -13.89 -2.70 -3.91
CA ILE A 102 -14.71 -2.78 -2.70
C ILE A 102 -13.99 -2.11 -1.52
N ARG A 103 -12.69 -2.36 -1.36
CA ARG A 103 -11.90 -1.75 -0.30
C ARG A 103 -11.63 -0.27 -0.54
N ALA A 104 -11.48 0.16 -1.79
CA ALA A 104 -11.41 1.57 -2.14
C ALA A 104 -12.71 2.32 -1.76
N ALA A 105 -13.87 1.68 -1.89
CA ALA A 105 -15.18 2.28 -1.58
C ALA A 105 -15.49 2.38 -0.07
N ASP A 106 -14.86 1.57 0.78
CA ASP A 106 -14.99 1.58 2.26
C ASP A 106 -14.09 2.67 2.85
N VAL A 107 -14.43 3.94 2.61
CA VAL A 107 -13.57 5.09 2.97
C VAL A 107 -13.53 5.37 4.47
N ASN A 108 -14.47 4.82 5.24
CA ASN A 108 -14.46 4.93 6.71
C ASN A 108 -13.79 3.73 7.41
N ASP A 109 -13.23 2.78 6.66
CA ASP A 109 -12.61 1.54 7.17
C ASP A 109 -13.52 0.70 8.08
N SER A 110 -14.84 0.72 7.85
CA SER A 110 -15.80 -0.06 8.63
C SER A 110 -15.80 -1.56 8.28
N GLY A 111 -15.19 -1.93 7.15
CA GLY A 111 -15.24 -3.28 6.59
C GLY A 111 -16.45 -3.52 5.70
N SER A 112 -17.28 -2.50 5.42
CA SER A 112 -18.46 -2.61 4.57
C SER A 112 -18.76 -1.31 3.85
N ILE A 113 -19.25 -1.40 2.61
CA ILE A 113 -19.66 -0.22 1.85
C ILE A 113 -21.05 0.21 2.30
N SER A 114 -21.21 1.50 2.59
CA SER A 114 -22.45 2.08 3.08
C SER A 114 -22.68 3.50 2.54
N VAL A 115 -23.84 4.07 2.87
CA VAL A 115 -24.15 5.49 2.56
C VAL A 115 -23.22 6.46 3.32
N LEU A 116 -22.66 6.03 4.45
CA LEU A 116 -21.71 6.86 5.20
C LEU A 116 -20.44 7.10 4.40
N ASP A 117 -19.95 6.10 3.68
CA ASP A 117 -18.78 6.22 2.81
C ASP A 117 -18.99 7.26 1.72
N MET A 118 -20.16 7.20 1.06
CA MET A 118 -20.55 8.21 0.06
C MET A 118 -20.64 9.62 0.64
N THR A 119 -21.11 9.75 1.89
CA THR A 119 -21.23 11.06 2.56
C THR A 119 -19.85 11.66 2.83
N ILE A 120 -18.89 10.83 3.27
CA ILE A 120 -17.49 11.24 3.47
C ILE A 120 -16.85 11.65 2.14
N MET A 121 -16.95 10.81 1.10
CA MET A 121 -16.39 11.14 -0.23
C MET A 121 -16.98 12.44 -0.78
N ARG A 122 -18.28 12.67 -0.63
CA ARG A 122 -18.92 13.94 -1.02
C ARG A 122 -18.38 15.11 -0.21
N GLY A 123 -18.19 14.95 1.10
CA GLY A 123 -17.59 15.97 1.96
C GLY A 123 -16.17 16.35 1.52
N LEU A 124 -15.36 15.36 1.14
CA LEU A 124 -14.02 15.58 0.58
C LEU A 124 -14.07 16.35 -0.74
N ILE A 125 -14.90 15.91 -1.69
CA ILE A 125 -15.04 16.56 -3.01
C ILE A 125 -15.49 18.02 -2.89
N LEU A 126 -16.36 18.32 -1.91
CA LEU A 126 -16.87 19.66 -1.66
C LEU A 126 -15.93 20.52 -0.80
N GLY A 127 -14.78 19.99 -0.36
CA GLY A 127 -13.85 20.67 0.55
C GLY A 127 -14.42 20.92 1.95
N MET A 128 -15.45 20.18 2.35
CA MET A 128 -16.02 20.22 3.70
C MET A 128 -15.25 19.30 4.67
N LEU A 129 -14.51 18.34 4.12
CA LEU A 129 -13.60 17.46 4.83
C LEU A 129 -12.22 17.53 4.16
N GLU A 130 -11.17 17.47 4.97
CA GLU A 130 -9.78 17.44 4.51
C GLU A 130 -9.09 16.11 4.81
N THR A 131 -9.74 15.25 5.59
CA THR A 131 -9.22 13.95 6.04
C THR A 131 -10.31 12.88 6.00
N MET A 132 -9.89 11.63 5.94
CA MET A 132 -10.73 10.46 6.14
C MET A 132 -10.05 9.49 7.12
N PRO A 133 -10.80 8.58 7.76
CA PRO A 133 -10.22 7.58 8.64
C PRO A 133 -9.15 6.74 7.96
N GLY A 134 -8.10 6.41 8.73
CA GLY A 134 -7.00 5.56 8.28
C GLY A 134 -6.12 6.20 7.20
N GLU A 135 -5.42 5.35 6.46
CA GLU A 135 -4.54 5.79 5.37
C GLU A 135 -5.32 6.04 4.07
N ASN A 136 -4.82 6.97 3.26
CA ASN A 136 -5.42 7.30 1.97
C ASN A 136 -5.07 6.30 0.86
N TRP A 137 -3.92 5.65 1.00
CA TRP A 137 -3.45 4.59 0.12
C TRP A 137 -3.37 3.31 0.92
N LEU A 138 -3.95 2.25 0.37
CA LEU A 138 -3.97 0.92 0.96
C LEU A 138 -3.01 0.02 0.16
N PHE A 139 -2.20 -0.76 0.86
CA PHE A 139 -1.25 -1.67 0.27
C PHE A 139 -1.66 -3.12 0.54
N PHE A 140 -1.38 -4.00 -0.42
CA PHE A 140 -1.73 -5.42 -0.37
C PHE A 140 -0.55 -6.22 -0.87
N ALA A 141 -0.15 -7.26 -0.13
CA ALA A 141 0.78 -8.25 -0.66
C ALA A 141 0.08 -9.07 -1.76
N ASN A 142 0.83 -9.47 -2.78
CA ASN A 142 0.27 -10.26 -3.88
C ASN A 142 -0.43 -11.52 -3.35
N GLY A 143 -1.70 -11.74 -3.73
CA GLY A 143 -2.53 -12.85 -3.27
C GLY A 143 -3.18 -12.68 -1.89
N ASN A 144 -2.98 -11.55 -1.20
CA ASN A 144 -3.63 -11.27 0.09
C ASN A 144 -4.45 -9.97 0.03
N ALA A 145 -5.77 -10.09 0.11
CA ALA A 145 -6.69 -8.96 0.06
C ALA A 145 -6.93 -8.27 1.42
N VAL A 146 -6.18 -8.64 2.47
CA VAL A 146 -6.21 -7.93 3.74
C VAL A 146 -5.23 -6.77 3.67
N GLY A 147 -5.76 -5.55 3.56
CA GLY A 147 -4.96 -4.33 3.56
C GLY A 147 -4.38 -4.11 4.95
N THR A 148 -3.06 -4.04 5.05
CA THR A 148 -2.34 -3.72 6.29
C THR A 148 -1.22 -2.73 5.97
N ASN A 149 -0.73 -2.03 6.99
CA ASN A 149 0.43 -1.13 6.85
C ASN A 149 1.77 -1.86 7.12
N GLY A 150 1.73 -3.19 7.25
CA GLY A 150 2.84 -4.01 7.69
C GLY A 150 2.77 -5.41 7.11
N PHE A 151 3.83 -5.81 6.43
CA PHE A 151 3.93 -7.08 5.70
C PHE A 151 5.13 -7.86 6.25
N PRO A 152 4.89 -8.93 7.03
CA PRO A 152 5.96 -9.80 7.49
C PRO A 152 6.71 -10.40 6.30
N VAL A 153 8.04 -10.41 6.38
CA VAL A 153 8.92 -11.00 5.37
C VAL A 153 9.96 -11.89 6.04
N ASP A 154 10.06 -13.13 5.57
CA ASP A 154 11.15 -14.02 5.94
C ASP A 154 12.37 -13.75 5.04
N LEU A 155 13.50 -13.44 5.69
CA LEU A 155 14.79 -13.13 5.09
C LEU A 155 15.85 -14.16 5.52
N SER A 156 15.53 -15.45 5.38
CA SER A 156 16.49 -16.55 5.47
C SER A 156 17.41 -16.67 4.24
N SER A 157 16.99 -16.12 3.09
CA SER A 157 17.77 -16.02 1.84
C SER A 157 17.45 -14.72 1.11
N ASP A 158 18.15 -14.46 0.00
CA ASP A 158 17.77 -13.38 -0.92
C ASP A 158 16.32 -13.53 -1.39
N ARG A 159 15.62 -12.39 -1.48
CA ARG A 159 14.22 -12.32 -1.92
C ARG A 159 14.07 -11.24 -2.98
N THR A 160 13.53 -11.64 -4.12
CA THR A 160 13.19 -10.74 -5.24
C THR A 160 11.71 -10.96 -5.59
N GLY A 161 11.09 -9.95 -6.22
CA GLY A 161 9.66 -10.01 -6.57
C GLY A 161 8.74 -9.99 -5.35
N VAL A 162 9.13 -9.29 -4.28
CA VAL A 162 8.24 -9.03 -3.14
C VAL A 162 7.36 -7.84 -3.50
N ASP A 163 6.34 -8.10 -4.31
CA ASP A 163 5.53 -7.05 -4.91
C ASP A 163 4.26 -6.75 -4.12
N PHE A 164 3.80 -5.50 -4.21
CA PHE A 164 2.57 -5.03 -3.60
C PHE A 164 1.63 -4.41 -4.63
N VAL A 165 0.33 -4.47 -4.31
CA VAL A 165 -0.71 -3.69 -5.01
C VAL A 165 -1.08 -2.51 -4.14
N ALA A 166 -1.10 -1.31 -4.72
CA ALA A 166 -1.54 -0.09 -4.05
C ALA A 166 -2.89 0.39 -4.61
N ILE A 167 -3.75 0.83 -3.72
CA ILE A 167 -5.11 1.27 -4.03
C ILE A 167 -5.38 2.60 -3.36
N LYS A 168 -5.91 3.54 -4.13
CA LYS A 168 -6.35 4.82 -3.60
C LYS A 168 -7.75 4.70 -3.03
N LYS A 169 -7.89 4.94 -1.72
CA LYS A 169 -9.19 5.00 -1.05
C LYS A 169 -10.04 6.14 -1.66
N GLY A 170 -11.29 5.84 -1.95
CA GLY A 170 -12.26 6.71 -2.61
C GLY A 170 -12.20 6.72 -4.15
N ASP A 171 -11.17 6.14 -4.76
CA ASP A 171 -11.04 5.99 -6.22
C ASP A 171 -11.40 4.56 -6.62
N VAL A 172 -12.63 4.36 -7.12
CA VAL A 172 -13.17 3.03 -7.46
C VAL A 172 -13.13 2.77 -8.97
N ASN A 173 -12.74 3.76 -9.77
CA ASN A 173 -12.48 3.61 -11.20
C ASN A 173 -10.99 3.53 -11.57
N GLU A 174 -10.08 3.54 -10.59
CA GLU A 174 -8.63 3.47 -10.78
C GLU A 174 -8.09 4.65 -11.61
N SER A 175 -8.63 5.85 -11.37
CA SER A 175 -8.23 7.07 -12.08
C SER A 175 -7.16 7.90 -11.36
N ALA A 176 -6.72 7.48 -10.17
CA ALA A 176 -5.63 8.12 -9.44
C ALA A 176 -4.35 8.08 -10.26
N VAL A 177 -3.63 9.20 -10.27
CA VAL A 177 -2.32 9.31 -10.92
C VAL A 177 -1.27 8.63 -10.03
N PRO A 178 -0.60 7.54 -10.47
CA PRO A 178 0.31 6.76 -9.62
C PRO A 178 1.55 7.52 -9.13
N CYS A 179 2.03 8.47 -9.94
CA CYS A 179 3.21 9.31 -9.68
C CYS A 179 2.87 10.65 -8.98
N ASN A 180 1.65 10.82 -8.46
CA ASN A 180 1.27 12.00 -7.67
C ASN A 180 1.49 11.73 -6.18
#